data_AF-A0A843GDF8-F1
#
_entry.id   AF-A0A843GDF8-F1
#
_cell.length_a   1.000
_cell.length_b   1.000
_cell.length_c   1.000
_cell.angle_alpha   90.00
_cell.angle_beta   90.00
_cell.angle_gamma   90.00
#
_symmetry.space_group_name_H-M   'P 1'
#
loop_
_entity.id
_entity.type
_entity.pdbx_description
1 polymer ?
#
loop_
_entity_poly.entity_id
_entity_poly.type
_entity_poly.pdbx_seq_one_letter_code
_entity_poly.pdbx_strand_id
1 'polypeptide(L)' 'MTDRLGRKRFYEEKQCIPTLSNTGYFEIFLGGRKGELWLLHRLVANCWLDTPEQQTVIEHINQNKGDNCAENLRWI' A
#
# COMPACT_ATOMS: atom_id res chain seq x y z
N MET A 1 22.87 -4.53 1.17
CA MET A 1 23.18 -3.43 2.11
C MET A 1 23.88 -4.04 3.32
N THR A 2 25.08 -3.59 3.69
CA THR A 2 25.88 -4.16 4.79
C THR A 2 25.93 -3.15 5.93
N ASP A 3 25.61 -3.56 7.15
CA ASP A 3 25.69 -2.70 8.34
C ASP A 3 27.15 -2.37 8.70
N ARG A 4 27.40 -1.32 9.50
CA ARG A 4 28.72 -0.89 9.99
C ARG A 4 29.49 -1.98 10.74
N LEU A 5 28.79 -3.02 11.22
CA LEU A 5 29.36 -4.19 11.89
C LEU A 5 29.59 -5.39 10.95
N GLY A 6 29.53 -5.19 9.62
CA GLY A 6 29.80 -6.23 8.62
C GLY A 6 28.67 -7.24 8.42
N ARG A 7 27.53 -7.06 9.10
CA ARG A 7 26.40 -7.99 9.04
C ARG A 7 25.62 -7.77 7.75
N LYS A 8 25.51 -8.82 6.95
CA LYS A 8 24.62 -8.86 5.77
C LYS A 8 23.30 -9.47 6.18
N ARG A 9 22.20 -8.75 5.96
CA ARG A 9 20.85 -9.31 6.06
C ARG A 9 20.35 -9.63 4.67
N PHE A 10 19.88 -10.85 4.49
CA PHE A 10 19.16 -11.28 3.31
C PHE A 10 17.68 -11.25 3.67
N TYR A 11 16.89 -10.53 2.89
CA TYR A 11 15.45 -10.55 2.97
C TYR A 11 14.99 -11.35 1.75
N GLU A 12 14.41 -12.52 1.98
CA GLU A 12 13.76 -13.24 0.90
C GLU A 12 12.56 -12.42 0.41
N GLU A 13 12.36 -12.38 -0.90
CA GLU A 13 11.16 -11.79 -1.47
C GLU A 13 9.95 -12.58 -0.96
N LYS A 14 9.09 -11.90 -0.21
CA LYS A 14 7.88 -12.50 0.35
C LYS A 14 6.68 -11.74 -0.19
N GLN A 15 5.75 -12.48 -0.78
CA GLN A 15 4.45 -11.92 -1.14
C GLN A 15 3.77 -11.41 0.14
N CYS A 16 3.33 -10.15 0.11
CA CYS A 16 2.58 -9.58 1.21
C CYS A 16 1.11 -9.98 1.04
N ILE A 17 0.51 -10.55 2.08
CA ILE A 17 -0.89 -10.98 2.06
C ILE A 17 -1.72 -9.84 2.65
N PRO A 18 -2.59 -9.18 1.86
CA PRO A 18 -3.45 -8.14 2.38
C PRO A 18 -4.55 -8.74 3.26
N THR A 19 -4.95 -8.00 4.28
CA THR A 19 -6.07 -8.34 5.17
C THR A 19 -7.28 -7.47 4.88
N LEU A 20 -8.48 -8.02 4.99
CA LEU A 20 -9.70 -7.25 4.84
C LEU A 20 -10.07 -6.61 6.18
N SER A 21 -10.24 -5.29 6.18
CA SER A 21 -10.75 -4.51 7.31
C SER A 21 -12.25 -4.77 7.53
N ASN A 22 -12.74 -4.53 8.76
CA ASN A 22 -14.19 -4.52 9.04
C ASN A 22 -14.96 -3.47 8.20
N THR A 23 -14.25 -2.48 7.65
CA THR A 23 -14.80 -1.43 6.78
C THR A 23 -14.88 -1.84 5.29
N GLY A 24 -14.35 -3.01 4.95
CA GLY A 24 -14.32 -3.57 3.60
C GLY A 24 -13.13 -3.11 2.74
N TYR A 25 -12.16 -2.38 3.30
CA TYR A 25 -10.92 -2.02 2.60
C TYR A 25 -9.83 -3.06 2.84
N PHE A 26 -9.00 -3.29 1.82
CA PHE A 26 -7.78 -4.08 1.97
C PHE A 26 -6.69 -3.27 2.66
N GLU A 27 -6.04 -3.89 3.63
CA GLU A 27 -4.98 -3.34 4.46
C GLU A 27 -3.71 -4.20 4.33
N ILE A 28 -2.55 -3.57 4.40
CA ILE A 28 -1.25 -4.22 4.28
C ILE A 28 -0.33 -3.68 5.38
N PHE A 29 0.40 -4.56 6.04
CA PHE A 29 1.34 -4.18 7.09
C PHE A 29 2.76 -4.16 6.54
N LEU A 30 3.35 -2.96 6.47
CA LEU A 30 4.66 -2.72 5.88
C LEU A 30 5.66 -2.28 6.94
N GLY A 31 6.87 -2.86 6.96
CA GLY A 31 7.96 -2.44 7.86
C GLY A 31 8.26 -3.38 9.05
N GLY A 32 7.66 -4.56 9.09
CA GLY A 32 8.00 -5.59 10.08
C GLY A 32 7.72 -5.13 11.52
N ARG A 33 8.67 -5.28 12.46
CA ARG A 33 8.43 -5.04 13.90
C ARG A 33 8.00 -3.60 14.24
N LYS A 34 8.43 -2.60 13.46
CA LYS A 34 8.01 -1.20 13.60
C LYS A 34 7.18 -0.74 12.40
N GLY A 35 6.53 -1.71 11.75
CA GLY A 35 5.73 -1.44 10.59
C GLY A 35 4.47 -0.66 10.90
N GLU A 36 3.89 -0.14 9.85
CA GLU A 36 2.63 0.59 9.88
C GLU A 36 1.60 -0.15 9.03
N LEU A 37 0.34 0.05 9.38
CA LEU A 37 -0.78 -0.46 8.60
C LEU A 37 -1.15 0.57 7.53
N TRP A 38 -1.14 0.12 6.28
CA TRP A 38 -1.43 0.94 5.11
C TRP A 38 -2.68 0.42 4.41
N LEU A 39 -3.48 1.32 3.87
CA LEU A 39 -4.60 0.95 2.99
C LEU A 39 -4.06 0.63 1.60
N LEU A 40 -4.47 -0.51 1.02
CA LEU A 40 -3.93 -1.01 -0.24
C LEU A 40 -4.22 -0.05 -1.41
N HIS A 41 -5.45 0.44 -1.54
CA HIS A 41 -5.81 1.44 -2.56
C HIS A 41 -4.96 2.72 -2.44
N ARG A 42 -4.60 3.15 -1.22
CA ARG A 42 -3.72 4.31 -1.03
C ARG A 42 -2.30 4.02 -1.50
N LEU A 43 -1.79 2.83 -1.18
CA LEU A 43 -0.47 2.41 -1.63
C LEU A 43 -0.41 2.35 -3.16
N VAL A 44 -1.42 1.75 -3.80
CA VAL A 44 -1.48 1.66 -5.27
C VAL A 44 -1.59 3.06 -5.89
N ALA A 45 -2.50 3.89 -5.43
CA ALA A 45 -2.63 5.24 -5.96
C ALA A 45 -1.32 6.04 -5.86
N ASN A 46 -0.60 5.98 -4.73
CA ASN A 46 0.67 6.69 -4.58
C ASN A 46 1.81 6.16 -5.47
N CYS A 47 1.75 4.89 -5.90
CA CYS A 47 2.78 4.30 -6.73
C CYS A 47 2.52 4.46 -8.23
N TRP A 48 1.27 4.48 -8.66
CA TRP A 48 0.88 4.43 -10.08
C TRP A 48 0.10 5.64 -10.58
N LEU A 49 -0.49 6.46 -9.70
CA LEU A 49 -1.18 7.69 -10.08
C LEU A 49 -0.30 8.88 -9.71
N ASP A 50 -0.24 9.87 -10.60
CA ASP A 50 0.43 11.13 -10.30
C ASP A 50 -0.32 11.85 -9.16
N THR A 51 0.39 12.12 -8.06
CA THR A 51 -0.18 12.78 -6.89
C THR A 51 -0.48 14.25 -7.19
N PRO A 52 -1.74 14.69 -7.17
CA PRO A 52 -2.09 16.10 -7.32
C PRO A 52 -1.75 16.86 -6.03
N GLU A 53 -1.23 18.08 -6.11
CA GLU A 53 -0.76 18.86 -4.96
C GLU A 53 -1.81 19.10 -3.84
N GLN A 54 -3.10 18.89 -4.11
CA GLN A 54 -4.20 19.23 -3.20
C GLN A 54 -5.17 18.09 -2.92
N GLN A 55 -5.07 16.96 -3.62
CA GLN A 55 -6.03 15.86 -3.47
C GLN A 55 -5.53 14.90 -2.39
N THR A 56 -6.37 14.68 -1.39
CA THR A 56 -6.01 13.89 -0.19
C THR A 56 -6.83 12.62 -0.04
N VAL A 57 -7.86 12.46 -0.89
CA VAL A 57 -8.82 11.36 -0.82
C VAL A 57 -8.81 10.59 -2.14
N ILE A 58 -8.89 9.26 -2.01
CA ILE A 58 -8.94 8.34 -3.14
C ILE A 58 -10.31 7.69 -3.17
N GLU A 59 -10.93 7.71 -4.34
CA GLU A 59 -12.19 7.02 -4.61
C GLU A 59 -11.99 5.83 -5.55
N HIS A 60 -12.85 4.83 -5.37
CA HIS A 60 -12.98 3.71 -6.32
C HIS A 60 -14.06 4.07 -7.34
N ILE A 61 -13.69 4.12 -8.63
CA ILE A 61 -14.58 4.55 -9.72
C ILE A 61 -15.79 3.60 -9.83
N ASN A 62 -15.56 2.29 -9.71
CA ASN A 62 -16.60 1.26 -9.74
C ASN A 62 -17.34 1.05 -8.39
N GLN A 63 -17.03 1.85 -7.36
CA GLN A 63 -17.55 1.72 -5.99
C GLN A 63 -17.24 0.37 -5.30
N ASN A 64 -16.44 -0.49 -5.93
CA ASN A 64 -16.02 -1.76 -5.38
C ASN A 64 -14.68 -1.59 -4.66
N LYS A 65 -14.72 -1.61 -3.32
CA LYS A 65 -13.55 -1.48 -2.44
C LYS A 65 -12.56 -2.65 -2.56
N GLY A 66 -12.97 -3.75 -3.19
CA GLY A 66 -12.10 -4.90 -3.42
C GLY A 66 -11.20 -4.73 -4.65
N ASP A 67 -11.56 -3.85 -5.58
CA ASP A 67 -10.83 -3.63 -6.81
C ASP A 67 -9.84 -2.48 -6.64
N ASN A 68 -8.59 -2.84 -6.34
CA ASN A 68 -7.50 -1.90 -6.10
C ASN A 68 -6.65 -1.66 -7.35
N CYS A 69 -7.15 -1.95 -8.56
CA CYS A 69 -6.42 -1.64 -9.78
C CYS A 69 -6.21 -0.12 -9.91
N ALA A 70 -5.02 0.33 -10.32
CA ALA A 70 -4.72 1.76 -10.43
C ALA A 70 -5.71 2.49 -11.35
N GLU A 71 -6.16 1.84 -12.43
CA GLU A 71 -7.18 2.36 -13.36
C GLU A 71 -8.56 2.56 -12.72
N ASN A 72 -8.86 1.81 -11.66
CA ASN A 72 -10.11 1.91 -10.91
C ASN A 72 -10.04 2.95 -9.77
N LEU A 73 -8.88 3.56 -9.53
CA LEU A 73 -8.66 4.54 -8.48
C LEU A 73 -8.55 5.94 -9.09
N ARG A 74 -9.13 6.93 -8.41
CA ARG A 74 -8.94 8.35 -8.76
C ARG A 74 -8.77 9.19 -7.51
N TRP A 75 -7.97 10.24 -7.65
CA TRP A 75 -7.84 11.28 -6.65
C TRP A 75 -9.03 12.25 -6.76
N ILE A 76 -9.52 12.72 -5.60
CA ILE A 76 -10.55 13.76 -5.48
C ILE A 76 -10.11 14.90 -4.56
#